data_AF-A0A924N1C8-F1
#
_entry.id   AF-A0A924N1C8-F1
#
_cell.length_a   1.000
_cell.length_b   1.000
_cell.length_c   1.000
_cell.angle_alpha   90.00
_cell.angle_beta   90.00
_cell.angle_gamma   90.00
#
_symmetry.space_group_name_H-M   'P 1'
#
loop_
_entity.id
_entity.type
_entity.pdbx_description
1 polymer ?
#
loop_
_entity_poly.entity_id
_entity_poly.type
_entity_poly.pdbx_seq_one_letter_code
_entity_poly.pdbx_strand_id
1 'polypeptide(L)'
;KSWLGGGGDLSPLLGYQRQQDFPGAIDFPAAYQRACDAHDPTWHAKYKAWCDEYFFLPHRNEPRGIGGIFYDHHDSGDWSKDFAFTQDVGKAFLGIYPELVRRRMGEAWTAQEREQQLIQRGRYVEFNLLYDRGTMFGLKTGGNVESILSSMPPEVKWP
;
A
#
# COMPACT_ATOMS: atom_id res chain seq x y z
N LYS A 1 11.75 -6.38 -23.99
CA LYS A 1 10.51 -5.68 -23.60
C LYS A 1 10.81 -4.92 -22.33
N SER A 2 10.35 -3.68 -22.21
CA SER A 2 10.47 -2.85 -21.01
C SER A 2 9.08 -2.60 -20.46
N TRP A 3 8.93 -2.57 -19.14
CA TRP A 3 7.69 -2.24 -18.48
C TRP A 3 7.99 -1.51 -17.18
N LEU A 4 6.98 -0.84 -16.65
CA LEU A 4 7.03 -0.21 -15.33
C LEU A 4 6.14 -0.96 -14.34
N GLY A 5 6.49 -0.86 -13.07
CA GLY A 5 5.73 -1.39 -11.95
C GLY A 5 5.76 -0.40 -10.79
N GLY A 6 4.72 -0.43 -9.97
CA GLY A 6 4.58 0.50 -8.86
C GLY A 6 3.16 0.55 -8.31
N GLY A 7 2.89 1.62 -7.57
CA GLY A 7 1.60 1.85 -6.95
C GLY A 7 1.77 2.47 -5.57
N GLY A 8 0.75 2.30 -4.75
CA GLY A 8 0.79 2.64 -3.34
C GLY A 8 -0.53 2.30 -2.68
N ASP A 9 -0.43 1.94 -1.41
CA ASP A 9 -1.55 1.48 -0.59
C ASP A 9 -1.47 2.08 0.83
N LEU A 10 -2.61 2.12 1.51
CA LEU A 10 -2.70 2.59 2.89
C LEU A 10 -3.12 1.45 3.82
N SER A 11 -2.38 1.27 4.92
CA SER A 11 -2.69 0.30 5.98
C SER A 11 -2.94 1.01 7.32
N PRO A 12 -4.16 1.55 7.56
CA PRO A 12 -4.52 2.07 8.87
C PRO A 12 -4.49 0.96 9.93
N LEU A 13 -3.99 1.28 11.12
CA LEU A 13 -3.69 0.29 12.16
C LEU A 13 -4.85 0.07 13.12
N LEU A 14 -5.76 1.05 13.24
CA LEU A 14 -6.93 0.97 14.11
C LEU A 14 -8.18 0.73 13.27
N GLY A 15 -9.08 -0.13 13.76
CA GLY A 15 -10.25 -0.59 13.01
C GLY A 15 -11.16 0.54 12.53
N TYR A 16 -11.38 1.57 13.35
CA TYR A 16 -12.21 2.72 12.95
C TYR A 16 -11.60 3.53 11.80
N GLN A 17 -10.27 3.49 11.63
CA GLN A 17 -9.57 4.19 10.55
C GLN A 17 -9.68 3.46 9.21
N ARG A 18 -10.17 2.21 9.23
CA ARG A 18 -10.37 1.36 8.06
C ARG A 18 -11.78 1.44 7.50
N GLN A 19 -12.67 2.19 8.16
CA GLN A 19 -14.02 2.46 7.68
C GLN A 19 -13.98 3.36 6.45
N GLN A 20 -14.88 3.14 5.50
CA GLN A 20 -14.87 3.81 4.18
C GLN A 20 -15.20 5.30 4.25
N ASP A 21 -15.89 5.73 5.30
CA ASP A 21 -16.19 7.13 5.61
C ASP A 21 -15.05 7.84 6.36
N PHE A 22 -14.02 7.11 6.78
CA PHE A 22 -12.87 7.70 7.46
C PHE A 22 -12.07 8.59 6.47
N PRO A 23 -11.62 9.80 6.85
CA PRO A 23 -10.98 10.74 5.91
C PRO A 23 -9.79 10.14 5.14
N GLY A 24 -8.99 9.29 5.77
CA GLY A 24 -7.87 8.61 5.09
C GLY A 24 -8.33 7.60 4.02
N ALA A 25 -9.49 6.98 4.21
CA ALA A 25 -10.09 6.05 3.26
C ALA A 25 -10.77 6.73 2.06
N ILE A 26 -11.07 8.03 2.19
CA ILE A 26 -11.60 8.85 1.11
C ILE A 26 -10.47 9.52 0.34
N ASP A 27 -9.59 10.22 1.05
CA ASP A 27 -8.62 11.13 0.43
C ASP A 27 -7.46 10.37 -0.24
N PHE A 28 -7.01 9.26 0.35
CA PHE A 28 -5.90 8.47 -0.21
C PHE A 28 -6.27 7.86 -1.56
N PRO A 29 -7.38 7.09 -1.71
CA PRO A 29 -7.77 6.57 -3.02
C PRO A 29 -8.07 7.69 -4.02
N ALA A 30 -8.70 8.78 -3.59
CA ALA A 30 -9.00 9.91 -4.48
C ALA A 30 -7.73 10.55 -5.07
N ALA A 31 -6.61 10.59 -4.33
CA ALA A 31 -5.34 11.08 -4.85
C ALA A 31 -4.79 10.21 -5.98
N TYR A 32 -4.84 8.88 -5.82
CA TYR A 32 -4.41 7.95 -6.87
C TYR A 32 -5.36 7.91 -8.05
N GLN A 33 -6.68 8.04 -7.82
CA GLN A 33 -7.65 8.17 -8.90
C GLN A 33 -7.34 9.37 -9.79
N ARG A 34 -7.09 10.55 -9.21
CA ARG A 34 -6.71 11.74 -9.99
C ARG A 34 -5.44 11.53 -10.80
N ALA A 35 -4.44 10.84 -10.24
CA ALA A 35 -3.20 10.52 -10.95
C ALA A 35 -3.43 9.57 -12.13
N CYS A 36 -4.27 8.54 -11.97
CA CYS A 36 -4.63 7.64 -13.06
C CYS A 36 -5.47 8.35 -14.14
N ASP A 37 -6.54 9.05 -13.74
CA ASP A 37 -7.50 9.68 -14.64
C ASP A 37 -6.86 10.79 -15.52
N ALA A 38 -5.74 11.38 -15.07
CA ALA A 38 -4.96 12.33 -15.87
C ALA A 38 -4.25 11.69 -17.08
N HIS A 39 -4.06 10.36 -17.08
CA HIS A 39 -3.37 9.64 -18.16
C HIS A 39 -4.30 8.71 -18.95
N ASP A 40 -5.19 8.00 -18.24
CA ASP A 40 -6.22 7.16 -18.83
C ASP A 40 -7.31 6.84 -17.77
N PRO A 41 -8.59 7.17 -18.04
CA PRO A 41 -9.67 6.96 -17.08
C PRO A 41 -9.96 5.49 -16.76
N THR A 42 -9.43 4.53 -17.54
CA THR A 42 -9.60 3.10 -17.29
C THR A 42 -8.56 2.54 -16.31
N TRP A 43 -7.45 3.25 -16.10
CA TRP A 43 -6.32 2.74 -15.32
C TRP A 43 -6.61 2.67 -13.83
N HIS A 44 -7.38 3.61 -13.28
CA HIS A 44 -7.72 3.57 -11.86
C HIS A 44 -8.49 2.29 -11.52
N ALA A 45 -9.57 1.99 -12.24
CA ALA A 45 -10.37 0.79 -12.00
C ALA A 45 -9.54 -0.50 -12.10
N LYS A 46 -8.68 -0.59 -13.14
CA LYS A 46 -7.76 -1.72 -13.35
C LYS A 46 -6.79 -1.91 -12.18
N TYR A 47 -6.07 -0.85 -11.80
CA TYR A 47 -5.00 -0.94 -10.80
C TYR A 47 -5.52 -0.97 -9.37
N LYS A 48 -6.71 -0.43 -9.11
CA LYS A 48 -7.40 -0.63 -7.84
C LYS A 48 -7.77 -2.09 -7.67
N ALA A 49 -8.45 -2.70 -8.65
CA ALA A 49 -8.84 -4.10 -8.57
C ALA A 49 -7.62 -5.01 -8.33
N TRP A 50 -6.50 -4.72 -9.00
CA TRP A 50 -5.26 -5.47 -8.78
C TRP A 50 -4.65 -5.23 -7.39
N CYS A 51 -4.73 -4.01 -6.85
CA CYS A 51 -4.32 -3.71 -5.48
C CYS A 51 -5.10 -4.53 -4.45
N ASP A 52 -6.42 -4.64 -4.63
CA ASP A 52 -7.30 -5.40 -3.74
C ASP A 52 -7.00 -6.90 -3.78
N GLU A 53 -6.71 -7.45 -4.96
CA GLU A 53 -6.32 -8.85 -5.12
C GLU A 53 -4.92 -9.13 -4.55
N TYR A 54 -3.95 -8.25 -4.83
CA TYR A 54 -2.55 -8.47 -4.48
C TYR A 54 -2.31 -8.33 -2.97
N PHE A 55 -2.90 -7.32 -2.33
CA PHE A 55 -2.72 -7.04 -0.90
C PHE A 55 -3.79 -7.70 -0.03
N PHE A 56 -4.01 -8.99 -0.25
CA PHE A 56 -4.96 -9.81 0.51
C PHE A 56 -4.24 -10.90 1.32
N LEU A 57 -4.78 -11.27 2.49
CA LEU A 57 -4.29 -12.37 3.32
C LEU A 57 -5.28 -13.55 3.21
N PRO A 58 -5.05 -14.53 2.31
CA PRO A 58 -6.01 -15.63 2.08
C PRO A 58 -6.31 -16.46 3.34
N HIS A 59 -5.31 -16.71 4.19
CA HIS A 59 -5.46 -17.51 5.40
C HIS A 59 -6.25 -16.80 6.51
N ARG A 60 -6.39 -15.47 6.42
CA ARG A 60 -7.19 -14.64 7.34
C ARG A 60 -8.50 -14.18 6.71
N ASN A 61 -8.64 -14.34 5.40
CA ASN A 61 -9.73 -13.78 4.60
C ASN A 61 -9.92 -12.27 4.83
N GLU A 62 -8.82 -11.50 4.87
CA GLU A 62 -8.85 -10.06 5.11
C GLU A 62 -7.86 -9.30 4.21
N PRO A 63 -8.14 -8.04 3.83
CA PRO A 63 -7.18 -7.20 3.14
C PRO A 63 -6.08 -6.71 4.09
N ARG A 64 -4.87 -6.50 3.58
CA ARG A 64 -3.73 -5.93 4.32
C ARG A 64 -3.99 -4.48 4.78
N GLY A 65 -4.77 -3.74 4.00
CA GLY A 65 -5.04 -2.33 4.20
C GLY A 65 -6.41 -1.92 3.71
N ILE A 66 -6.57 -0.65 3.33
CA ILE A 66 -7.76 -0.11 2.65
C ILE A 66 -7.55 0.06 1.14
N GLY A 67 -6.42 -0.43 0.63
CA GLY A 67 -6.09 -0.42 -0.79
C GLY A 67 -5.46 0.88 -1.26
N GLY A 68 -5.57 1.11 -2.56
CA GLY A 68 -4.89 2.15 -3.33
C GLY A 68 -4.81 1.67 -4.78
N ILE A 69 -3.64 1.73 -5.40
CA ILE A 69 -3.41 1.12 -6.71
C ILE A 69 -2.16 0.24 -6.70
N PHE A 70 -2.17 -0.80 -7.52
CA PHE A 70 -1.02 -1.66 -7.77
C PHE A 70 -0.95 -1.97 -9.26
N TYR A 71 0.24 -1.86 -9.83
CA TYR A 71 0.49 -2.25 -11.21
C TYR A 71 1.88 -2.84 -11.36
N ASP A 72 1.96 -3.83 -12.24
CA ASP A 72 3.18 -4.42 -12.72
C ASP A 72 2.99 -4.71 -14.21
N HIS A 73 4.07 -4.87 -14.96
CA HIS A 73 4.01 -5.06 -16.41
C HIS A 73 3.19 -3.96 -17.14
N HIS A 74 3.23 -2.73 -16.64
CA HIS A 74 2.61 -1.59 -17.32
C HIS A 74 3.43 -1.22 -18.55
N ASP A 75 2.82 -1.37 -19.71
CA ASP A 75 3.36 -1.05 -21.03
C ASP A 75 2.17 -0.72 -21.94
N SER A 76 1.93 0.58 -22.19
CA SER A 76 0.88 1.03 -23.10
C SER A 76 1.33 1.08 -24.57
N GLY A 77 2.61 0.78 -24.83
CA GLY A 77 3.28 1.00 -26.10
C GLY A 77 3.91 2.39 -26.25
N ASP A 78 3.72 3.30 -25.29
CA ASP A 78 4.37 4.61 -25.21
C ASP A 78 5.13 4.76 -23.90
N TRP A 79 6.45 4.56 -23.97
CA TRP A 79 7.32 4.64 -22.81
C TRP A 79 7.31 6.01 -22.12
N SER A 80 7.18 7.11 -22.89
CA SER A 80 7.20 8.45 -22.30
C SER A 80 5.92 8.72 -21.52
N LYS A 81 4.77 8.25 -22.04
CA LYS A 81 3.50 8.27 -21.33
C LYS A 81 3.56 7.44 -20.06
N ASP A 82 4.04 6.20 -20.15
CA ASP A 82 4.11 5.28 -19.02
C ASP A 82 5.05 5.80 -17.92
N PHE A 83 6.18 6.40 -18.31
CA PHE A 83 7.10 7.02 -17.36
C PHE A 83 6.50 8.24 -16.68
N ALA A 84 5.81 9.12 -17.43
CA ALA A 84 5.11 10.25 -16.85
C ALA A 84 4.02 9.80 -15.86
N PHE A 85 3.29 8.73 -16.17
CA PHE A 85 2.33 8.12 -15.25
C PHE A 85 3.01 7.64 -13.95
N THR A 86 4.09 6.87 -14.03
CA THR A 86 4.82 6.43 -12.82
C THR A 86 5.33 7.61 -11.99
N GLN A 87 5.79 8.69 -12.62
CA GLN A 87 6.19 9.91 -11.90
C GLN A 87 5.00 10.53 -11.15
N ASP A 88 3.83 10.63 -11.78
CA ASP A 88 2.65 11.22 -11.18
C ASP A 88 2.05 10.36 -10.06
N VAL A 89 2.16 9.02 -10.16
CA VAL A 89 1.87 8.10 -9.04
C VAL A 89 2.75 8.42 -7.82
N GLY A 90 4.05 8.64 -8.03
CA GLY A 90 4.98 9.03 -6.96
C GLY A 90 4.66 10.42 -6.37
N LYS A 91 4.32 11.40 -7.23
CA LYS A 91 3.90 12.74 -6.78
C LYS A 91 2.58 12.70 -6.01
N ALA A 92 1.63 11.85 -6.41
CA ALA A 92 0.38 11.67 -5.69
C ALA A 92 0.63 11.17 -4.27
N PHE A 93 1.49 10.15 -4.09
CA PHE A 93 1.92 9.69 -2.78
C PHE A 93 2.55 10.81 -1.93
N LEU A 94 3.50 11.54 -2.51
CA LEU A 94 4.18 12.66 -1.87
C LEU A 94 3.20 13.78 -1.46
N GLY A 95 2.17 14.01 -2.26
CA GLY A 95 1.12 14.98 -1.94
C GLY A 95 0.24 14.52 -0.77
N ILE A 96 -0.33 13.32 -0.85
CA ILE A 96 -1.39 12.91 0.07
C ILE A 96 -0.87 12.34 1.39
N TYR A 97 0.16 11.49 1.38
CA TYR A 97 0.56 10.75 2.57
C TYR A 97 1.08 11.66 3.70
N PRO A 98 1.94 12.66 3.44
CA PRO A 98 2.38 13.59 4.48
C PRO A 98 1.23 14.43 5.07
N GLU A 99 0.21 14.78 4.28
CA GLU A 99 -0.98 15.46 4.80
C GLU A 99 -1.75 14.59 5.79
N LEU A 100 -2.00 13.32 5.43
CA LEU A 100 -2.67 12.37 6.32
C LEU A 100 -1.90 12.15 7.62
N VAL A 101 -0.57 12.05 7.54
CA VAL A 101 0.29 11.97 8.73
C VAL A 101 0.16 13.23 9.59
N ARG A 102 0.25 14.43 8.99
CA ARG A 102 0.16 15.71 9.74
C ARG A 102 -1.15 15.89 10.49
N ARG A 103 -2.27 15.43 9.92
CA ARG A 103 -3.58 15.51 10.58
C ARG A 103 -3.61 14.75 11.92
N ARG A 104 -2.80 13.69 12.05
CA ARG A 104 -2.95 12.70 13.12
C ARG A 104 -1.73 12.49 14.00
N MET A 105 -0.56 12.97 13.60
CA MET A 105 0.69 12.68 14.31
C MET A 105 0.72 13.18 15.76
N GLY A 106 -0.11 14.16 16.11
CA GLY A 106 -0.24 14.71 17.47
C GLY A 106 -1.38 14.12 18.29
N GLU A 107 -2.16 13.18 17.75
CA GLU A 107 -3.26 12.56 18.48
C GLU A 107 -2.73 11.63 19.58
N ALA A 108 -3.33 11.73 20.78
CA ALA A 108 -3.07 10.78 21.85
C ALA A 108 -3.70 9.42 21.52
N TRP A 109 -3.12 8.36 22.07
CA TRP A 109 -3.62 6.99 21.93
C TRP A 109 -3.70 6.32 23.30
N THR A 110 -4.64 5.39 23.41
CA THR A 110 -4.85 4.57 24.61
C THR A 110 -4.03 3.28 24.55
N ALA A 111 -3.84 2.62 25.69
CA ALA A 111 -3.16 1.33 25.74
C ALA A 111 -3.85 0.27 24.86
N GLN A 112 -5.19 0.33 24.76
CA GLN A 112 -6.00 -0.55 23.93
C GLN A 112 -5.75 -0.30 22.44
N GLU A 113 -5.66 0.95 22.01
CA GLU A 113 -5.31 1.30 20.62
C GLU A 113 -3.88 0.87 20.28
N ARG A 114 -2.93 1.01 21.21
CA ARG A 114 -1.57 0.49 21.02
C ARG A 114 -1.57 -1.05 20.91
N GLU A 115 -2.35 -1.76 21.71
CA GLU A 115 -2.50 -3.21 21.59
C GLU A 115 -3.04 -3.62 20.22
N GLN A 116 -4.11 -2.96 19.78
CA GLN A 116 -4.69 -3.18 18.45
C GLN A 116 -3.67 -2.91 17.34
N GLN A 117 -2.90 -1.83 17.46
CA GLN A 117 -1.84 -1.49 16.51
C GLN A 117 -0.79 -2.61 16.39
N LEU A 118 -0.34 -3.17 17.52
CA LEU A 118 0.67 -4.22 17.57
C LEU A 118 0.16 -5.53 16.93
N ILE A 119 -1.10 -5.89 17.18
CA ILE A 119 -1.75 -7.05 16.56
C ILE A 119 -1.91 -6.84 15.05
N GLN A 120 -2.32 -5.64 14.63
CA GLN A 120 -2.47 -5.33 13.21
C GLN A 120 -1.13 -5.32 12.47
N ARG A 121 -0.04 -4.88 13.12
CA ARG A 121 1.33 -5.02 12.60
C ARG A 121 1.74 -6.49 12.43
N GLY A 122 1.25 -7.39 13.29
CA GLY A 122 1.41 -8.84 13.11
C GLY A 122 0.84 -9.33 11.77
N ARG A 123 -0.32 -8.80 11.34
CA ARG A 123 -0.87 -9.10 10.00
C ARG A 123 -0.01 -8.57 8.87
N TYR A 124 0.61 -7.41 9.05
CA TYR A 124 1.55 -6.85 8.08
C TYR A 124 2.77 -7.76 7.88
N VAL A 125 3.31 -8.32 8.98
CA VAL A 125 4.38 -9.33 8.95
C VAL A 125 3.91 -10.61 8.28
N GLU A 126 2.74 -11.13 8.63
CA GLU A 126 2.14 -12.32 8.00
C GLU A 126 2.07 -12.14 6.48
N PHE A 127 1.59 -10.99 5.98
CA PHE A 127 1.53 -10.73 4.55
C PHE A 127 2.92 -10.70 3.89
N ASN A 128 3.84 -9.89 4.42
CA ASN A 128 5.14 -9.69 3.78
C ASN A 128 5.97 -10.99 3.75
N LEU A 129 5.88 -11.83 4.77
CA LEU A 129 6.65 -13.08 4.82
C LEU A 129 5.99 -14.25 4.06
N LEU A 130 4.65 -14.27 3.93
CA LEU A 130 3.94 -15.40 3.33
C LEU A 130 3.49 -15.16 1.88
N TYR A 131 3.23 -13.91 1.47
CA TYR A 131 2.57 -13.61 0.20
C TYR A 131 3.28 -12.57 -0.66
N ASP A 132 4.03 -11.64 -0.05
CA ASP A 132 4.75 -10.63 -0.83
C ASP A 132 5.81 -11.28 -1.73
N ARG A 133 5.60 -11.19 -3.05
CA ARG A 133 6.46 -11.84 -4.04
C ARG A 133 7.88 -11.28 -4.00
N GLY A 134 8.03 -9.97 -3.77
CA GLY A 134 9.32 -9.30 -3.69
C GLY A 134 10.16 -9.80 -2.51
N THR A 135 9.55 -9.84 -1.32
CA THR A 135 10.18 -10.33 -0.09
C THR A 135 10.59 -11.80 -0.22
N MET A 136 9.66 -12.67 -0.65
CA MET A 136 9.96 -14.10 -0.82
C MET A 136 11.07 -14.35 -1.84
N PHE A 137 11.04 -13.66 -2.98
CA PHE A 137 12.06 -13.79 -4.01
C PHE A 137 13.42 -13.32 -3.50
N GLY A 138 13.48 -12.14 -2.88
CA GLY A 138 14.72 -11.58 -2.34
C GLY A 138 15.39 -12.49 -1.32
N LEU A 139 14.61 -13.05 -0.38
CA LEU A 139 15.13 -13.98 0.63
C LEU A 139 15.63 -15.30 0.02
N LYS A 140 14.91 -15.86 -0.96
CA LYS A 140 15.27 -17.12 -1.62
C LYS A 140 16.48 -17.01 -2.54
N THR A 141 16.76 -15.81 -3.06
CA THR A 141 17.84 -15.58 -4.04
C THR A 141 19.11 -14.99 -3.43
N GLY A 142 19.16 -14.82 -2.11
CA GLY A 142 20.34 -14.27 -1.43
C GLY A 142 20.48 -12.75 -1.57
N GLY A 143 19.36 -12.03 -1.73
CA GLY A 143 19.35 -10.57 -1.70
C GLY A 143 19.76 -10.00 -0.33
N ASN A 144 19.97 -8.68 -0.26
CA ASN A 144 20.32 -8.01 0.99
C ASN A 144 19.16 -8.12 2.00
N VAL A 145 19.37 -8.91 3.05
CA VAL A 145 18.35 -9.21 4.07
C VAL A 145 17.89 -7.95 4.81
N GLU A 146 18.79 -7.03 5.14
CA GLU A 146 18.44 -5.79 5.85
C GLU A 146 17.54 -4.90 4.99
N SER A 147 17.84 -4.78 3.68
CA SER A 147 16.99 -4.05 2.75
C SER A 147 15.62 -4.72 2.54
N ILE A 148 15.56 -6.04 2.50
CA ILE A 148 14.30 -6.77 2.30
C ILE A 148 13.40 -6.65 3.53
N LEU A 149 13.99 -6.83 4.72
CA LEU A 149 13.26 -6.82 5.99
C LEU A 149 13.06 -5.41 6.56
N SER A 150 13.53 -4.35 5.88
CA SER A 150 13.23 -2.96 6.29
C SER A 150 11.74 -2.63 6.25
N SER A 151 10.93 -3.46 5.58
CA SER A 151 9.48 -3.38 5.58
C SER A 151 8.84 -3.87 6.89
N MET A 152 9.60 -4.56 7.75
CA MET A 152 9.06 -5.11 8.99
C MET A 152 8.82 -3.99 10.03
N PRO A 153 7.65 -4.00 10.71
CA PRO A 153 7.43 -3.12 11.83
C PRO A 153 8.41 -3.41 13.00
N PRO A 154 8.77 -2.40 13.80
CA PRO A 154 9.76 -2.57 14.88
C PRO A 154 9.25 -3.42 16.06
N GLU A 155 7.94 -3.47 16.27
CA GLU A 155 7.28 -4.25 17.32
C GLU A 155 5.94 -4.76 16.82
N VAL A 156 5.65 -6.02 17.11
CA VAL A 156 4.37 -6.69 16.78
C VAL A 156 3.94 -7.62 17.91
N LYS A 157 2.66 -8.00 17.90
CA LYS A 157 2.12 -9.05 18.76
C LYS A 157 1.28 -10.02 17.95
N TRP A 158 1.27 -11.28 18.38
CA TRP A 158 0.27 -12.26 17.99
C TRP A 158 -0.64 -12.55 19.21
N PRO A 159 -1.96 -12.63 19.02
CA PRO A 159 -2.90 -12.96 20.08
C PRO A 159 -2.80 -14.41 20.52
#